data_AF-A0A2T0ZXM4-F1
#
_entry.id   AF-A0A2T0ZXM4-F1
#
_cell.length_a   1.000
_cell.length_b   1.000
_cell.length_c   1.000
_cell.angle_alpha   90.00
_cell.angle_beta   90.00
_cell.angle_gamma   90.00
#
_symmetry.space_group_name_H-M   'P 1'
#
loop_
_entity.id
_entity.type
_entity.pdbx_description
1 polymer ?
#
loop_
_entity_poly.entity_id
_entity_poly.type
_entity_poly.pdbx_seq_one_letter_code
_entity_poly.pdbx_strand_id
1 'polypeptide(L)'
;MSIYYIFERAFHPDEGFGLGGFGFKGDNRQFSFMDDGASSRVWSMLEVDTSQWQKEFDQTSDEFIVESDPSKAPTYLGNRYEGYDSVDTRPTGVARVSGGPPVADGIQSLTIQIATRGKNHAFPTEYIADLRGGTGVDRLYDWLGGESIPMNPESRLLIPDLDVQVGITLLIDRHRKKMSITSNLTGDGFPNSEVFIHDNAGGKLMLNTHHRIGSAAGQLIGNHRHLLAATQLTIDIDDAGNFGDSLTAVRCVDFMPWDTDLLEIAGTTSFSLANWNGLHIARDPTEEGIFGLDTDDALPIPGADHRWPRDRRDAGLRNLFDEPALSDLPHWNH
;
A
#
# COMPACT_ATOMS: atom_id res chain seq x y z
N MET A 1 9.28 -28.57 4.56
CA MET A 1 8.46 -27.59 5.30
C MET A 1 9.08 -26.25 5.02
N SER A 2 8.27 -25.22 4.82
CA SER A 2 8.74 -23.93 4.30
C SER A 2 8.20 -22.80 5.17
N ILE A 3 9.04 -21.80 5.41
CA ILE A 3 8.70 -20.55 6.10
C ILE A 3 8.79 -19.44 5.06
N TYR A 4 7.81 -18.54 5.07
CA TYR A 4 7.82 -17.34 4.26
C TYR A 4 7.56 -16.11 5.11
N TYR A 5 8.20 -15.00 4.78
CA TYR A 5 8.00 -13.71 5.43
C TYR A 5 7.27 -12.80 4.46
N ILE A 6 6.07 -12.36 4.84
CA ILE A 6 5.26 -11.46 4.02
C ILE A 6 5.37 -10.07 4.60
N PHE A 7 5.65 -9.11 3.74
CA PHE A 7 5.79 -7.72 4.08
C PHE A 7 4.74 -6.90 3.36
N GLU A 8 4.19 -5.93 4.07
CA GLU A 8 3.36 -4.86 3.53
C GLU A 8 3.93 -3.54 4.04
N ARG A 9 4.06 -2.55 3.17
CA ARG A 9 4.53 -1.23 3.53
C ARG A 9 3.72 -0.17 2.82
N ALA A 10 3.46 0.92 3.52
CA ALA A 10 2.97 2.16 2.96
C ALA A 10 3.96 3.29 3.23
N PHE A 11 4.27 4.09 2.20
CA PHE A 11 5.30 5.12 2.29
C PHE A 11 4.98 6.31 1.37
N HIS A 12 5.49 7.48 1.73
CA HIS A 12 5.43 8.67 0.90
C HIS A 12 6.73 8.84 0.11
N PRO A 13 6.69 8.86 -1.22
CA PRO A 13 7.91 8.77 -2.03
C PRO A 13 8.77 10.02 -2.01
N ASP A 14 8.18 11.21 -1.81
CA ASP A 14 8.91 12.48 -1.75
C ASP A 14 9.45 12.82 -0.35
N GLU A 15 10.37 13.78 -0.29
CA GLU A 15 10.86 14.35 0.98
C GLU A 15 9.75 15.07 1.78
N GLY A 16 8.69 15.53 1.12
CA GLY A 16 7.54 16.11 1.79
C GLY A 16 6.25 15.97 0.99
N PHE A 17 5.13 16.05 1.67
CA PHE A 17 3.78 15.81 1.10
C PHE A 17 3.21 17.04 0.37
N GLY A 18 4.05 18.00 -0.02
CA GLY A 18 3.61 19.26 -0.61
C GLY A 18 2.59 20.04 0.25
N LEU A 19 1.73 20.82 -0.40
CA LEU A 19 0.64 21.55 0.26
C LEU A 19 -0.51 20.62 0.66
N GLY A 20 -0.73 19.52 -0.08
CA GLY A 20 -1.80 18.53 0.14
C GLY A 20 -1.64 17.71 1.42
N GLY A 21 -0.41 17.46 1.87
CA GLY A 21 -0.12 16.89 3.20
C GLY A 21 0.53 17.88 4.16
N PHE A 22 0.10 19.15 4.11
CA PHE A 22 0.43 20.16 5.13
C PHE A 22 1.94 20.32 5.41
N GLY A 23 2.81 20.11 4.41
CA GLY A 23 4.25 20.26 4.54
C GLY A 23 4.95 19.23 5.47
N PHE A 24 4.28 18.14 5.83
CA PHE A 24 4.93 17.05 6.57
C PHE A 24 6.01 16.37 5.73
N LYS A 25 7.02 15.79 6.41
CA LYS A 25 8.09 15.05 5.75
C LYS A 25 7.61 13.65 5.33
N GLY A 26 7.97 13.27 4.11
CA GLY A 26 7.82 11.90 3.59
C GLY A 26 9.08 11.05 3.75
N ASP A 27 9.05 9.89 3.10
CA ASP A 27 10.08 8.86 3.19
C ASP A 27 11.23 9.08 2.21
N ASN A 28 11.04 9.93 1.18
CA ASN A 28 12.06 10.28 0.18
C ASN A 28 12.76 9.05 -0.42
N ARG A 29 11.97 8.09 -0.92
CA ARG A 29 12.49 6.80 -1.35
C ARG A 29 11.75 6.20 -2.53
N GLN A 30 12.40 5.21 -3.11
CA GLN A 30 11.87 4.37 -4.19
C GLN A 30 11.13 3.14 -3.64
N PHE A 31 10.38 2.45 -4.50
CA PHE A 31 9.93 1.08 -4.19
C PHE A 31 11.15 0.20 -3.91
N SER A 32 11.08 -0.67 -2.92
CA SER A 32 12.25 -1.45 -2.49
C SER A 32 11.87 -2.69 -1.69
N PHE A 33 12.86 -3.45 -1.22
CA PHE A 33 12.65 -4.45 -0.17
C PHE A 33 12.92 -3.82 1.21
N MET A 34 12.55 -4.51 2.30
CA MET A 34 12.73 -3.98 3.67
C MET A 34 14.20 -3.80 4.06
N ASP A 35 15.08 -4.68 3.58
CA ASP A 35 16.49 -4.76 3.98
C ASP A 35 17.33 -3.53 3.59
N ASP A 36 16.77 -2.59 2.82
CA ASP A 36 17.45 -1.38 2.33
C ASP A 36 17.44 -0.23 3.36
N GLY A 37 16.88 -0.44 4.56
CA GLY A 37 16.72 0.60 5.58
C GLY A 37 15.71 1.69 5.19
N ALA A 38 14.85 1.36 4.21
CA ALA A 38 13.83 2.23 3.66
C ALA A 38 12.68 2.47 4.66
N SER A 39 12.42 3.74 4.98
CA SER A 39 11.39 4.12 5.95
C SER A 39 9.97 3.97 5.41
N SER A 40 8.99 3.79 6.28
CA SER A 40 7.58 3.65 5.92
C SER A 40 6.68 4.36 6.93
N ARG A 41 5.55 4.87 6.46
CA ARG A 41 4.50 5.43 7.33
C ARG A 41 3.86 4.35 8.18
N VAL A 42 3.61 3.19 7.57
CA VAL A 42 3.18 1.96 8.25
C VAL A 42 3.85 0.80 7.52
N TRP A 43 4.29 -0.21 8.26
CA TRP A 43 4.72 -1.47 7.68
C TRP A 43 4.31 -2.63 8.57
N SER A 44 4.18 -3.81 7.97
CA SER A 44 4.03 -5.07 8.68
C SER A 44 4.94 -6.17 8.14
N MET A 45 5.25 -7.12 9.01
CA MET A 45 5.89 -8.39 8.68
C MET A 45 5.08 -9.53 9.30
N LEU A 46 4.74 -10.54 8.50
CA LEU A 46 4.13 -11.78 8.96
C LEU A 46 5.04 -12.97 8.62
N GLU A 47 5.43 -13.74 9.63
CA GLU A 47 6.06 -15.05 9.44
C GLU A 47 4.99 -16.13 9.24
N VAL A 48 5.08 -16.87 8.14
CA VAL A 48 4.15 -17.93 7.76
C VAL A 48 4.90 -19.27 7.69
N ASP A 49 4.79 -20.06 8.76
CA ASP A 49 5.13 -21.47 8.73
C ASP A 49 4.01 -22.27 8.05
N THR A 50 4.31 -22.86 6.90
CA THR A 50 3.36 -23.69 6.14
C THR A 50 2.86 -24.93 6.90
N SER A 51 3.49 -25.31 8.01
CA SER A 51 3.01 -26.34 8.93
C SER A 51 1.85 -25.86 9.82
N GLN A 52 1.77 -24.55 10.07
CA GLN A 52 0.74 -23.88 10.87
C GLN A 52 -0.34 -23.29 9.95
N TRP A 53 -1.00 -24.17 9.20
CA TRP A 53 -1.95 -23.84 8.13
C TRP A 53 -3.27 -23.21 8.60
N GLN A 54 -3.49 -23.06 9.92
CA GLN A 54 -4.66 -22.38 10.48
C GLN A 54 -4.26 -21.64 11.76
N LYS A 55 -4.04 -20.33 11.64
CA LYS A 55 -3.59 -19.48 12.74
C LYS A 55 -4.04 -18.04 12.55
N GLU A 56 -4.43 -17.42 13.65
CA GLU A 56 -4.67 -15.98 13.73
C GLU A 56 -3.54 -15.34 14.52
N PHE A 57 -3.14 -14.16 14.09
CA PHE A 57 -2.03 -13.40 14.65
C PHE A 57 -2.56 -12.02 15.01
N ASP A 58 -2.23 -11.60 16.22
CA ASP A 58 -2.37 -10.23 16.66
C ASP A 58 -0.98 -9.63 16.89
N GLN A 59 -0.92 -8.34 17.18
CA GLN A 59 0.34 -7.62 17.42
C GLN A 59 1.07 -8.01 18.70
N THR A 60 0.58 -9.00 19.46
CA THR A 60 1.30 -9.50 20.64
C THR A 60 2.24 -10.65 20.30
N SER A 61 2.18 -11.17 19.06
CA SER A 61 3.09 -12.21 18.58
C SER A 61 4.32 -11.60 17.90
N ASP A 62 5.49 -12.18 18.18
CA ASP A 62 6.74 -11.88 17.46
C ASP A 62 6.68 -12.32 15.97
N GLU A 63 5.70 -13.14 15.60
CA GLU A 63 5.50 -13.61 14.22
C GLU A 63 4.70 -12.61 13.38
N PHE A 64 4.07 -11.61 13.99
CA PHE A 64 3.33 -10.56 13.29
C PHE A 64 3.61 -9.19 13.88
N ILE A 65 4.46 -8.44 13.19
CA ILE A 65 4.93 -7.11 13.58
C ILE A 65 4.21 -6.08 12.73
N VAL A 66 3.76 -4.98 13.34
CA VAL A 66 3.29 -3.79 12.62
C VAL A 66 3.86 -2.56 13.30
N GLU A 67 4.58 -1.75 12.55
CA GLU A 67 5.31 -0.59 13.06
C GLU A 67 5.27 0.57 12.06
N SER A 68 5.83 1.71 12.48
CA SER A 68 5.89 2.95 11.73
C SER A 68 7.22 3.64 12.02
N ASP A 69 7.86 4.19 10.99
CA ASP A 69 9.05 5.03 11.20
C ASP A 69 8.67 6.41 11.76
N PRO A 70 9.57 7.05 12.52
CA PRO A 70 9.30 8.37 13.09
C PRO A 70 8.82 9.40 12.06
N SER A 71 7.87 10.23 12.47
CA SER A 71 7.34 11.33 11.67
C SER A 71 8.04 12.64 12.01
N LYS A 72 8.14 13.55 11.03
CA LYS A 72 8.71 14.88 11.24
C LYS A 72 7.78 16.00 10.75
N ALA A 73 7.56 16.98 11.63
CA ALA A 73 6.72 18.13 11.36
C ALA A 73 7.40 19.13 10.40
N PRO A 74 6.63 19.94 9.66
CA PRO A 74 7.18 21.06 8.89
C PRO A 74 7.96 22.05 9.74
N THR A 75 8.80 22.86 9.10
CA THR A 75 9.65 23.85 9.77
C THR A 75 8.85 24.93 10.52
N TYR A 76 7.67 25.32 10.02
CA TYR A 76 6.80 26.26 10.74
C TYR A 76 6.17 25.67 12.00
N LEU A 77 6.25 24.34 12.18
CA LEU A 77 5.97 23.61 13.42
C LEU A 77 7.26 23.22 14.15
N GLY A 78 8.36 23.89 13.88
CA GLY A 78 9.60 23.72 14.62
C GLY A 78 10.34 22.41 14.32
N ASN A 79 10.06 21.72 13.21
CA ASN A 79 10.80 20.53 12.77
C ASN A 79 10.84 19.39 13.82
N ARG A 80 9.78 19.24 14.61
CA ARG A 80 9.70 18.22 15.67
C ARG A 80 9.66 16.82 15.10
N TYR A 81 10.29 15.90 15.81
CA TYR A 81 10.27 14.47 15.52
C TYR A 81 9.35 13.79 16.52
N GLU A 82 8.48 12.92 16.04
CA GLU A 82 7.57 12.15 16.87
C GLU A 82 7.67 10.68 16.52
N GLY A 83 7.78 9.86 17.56
CA GLY A 83 7.74 8.41 17.47
C GLY A 83 6.31 7.88 17.52
N TYR A 84 6.16 6.58 17.27
CA TYR A 84 4.87 5.88 17.27
C TYR A 84 4.71 5.01 18.53
N ASP A 85 5.43 5.33 19.60
CA ASP A 85 5.52 4.50 20.81
C ASP A 85 4.26 4.56 21.69
N SER A 86 3.44 5.61 21.52
CA SER A 86 2.22 5.81 22.30
C SER A 86 1.06 4.98 21.76
N VAL A 87 0.16 4.53 22.65
CA VAL A 87 -1.03 3.75 22.26
C VAL A 87 -1.94 4.48 21.26
N ASP A 88 -1.95 5.82 21.27
CA ASP A 88 -2.80 6.64 20.41
C ASP A 88 -2.23 6.82 18.99
N THR A 89 -0.91 6.65 18.84
CA THR A 89 -0.19 6.84 17.57
C THR A 89 0.24 5.52 16.95
N ARG A 90 0.50 4.48 17.76
CA ARG A 90 1.07 3.22 17.30
C ARG A 90 0.15 2.53 16.29
N PRO A 91 0.68 2.05 15.15
CA PRO A 91 -0.14 1.29 14.22
C PRO A 91 -0.65 -0.01 14.84
N THR A 92 -1.80 -0.46 14.35
CA THR A 92 -2.49 -1.68 14.75
C THR A 92 -2.62 -2.64 13.56
N GLY A 93 -2.81 -3.92 13.81
CA GLY A 93 -3.13 -4.85 12.73
C GLY A 93 -3.55 -6.23 13.22
N VAL A 94 -4.05 -7.03 12.30
CA VAL A 94 -4.36 -8.43 12.48
C VAL A 94 -3.97 -9.21 11.24
N ALA A 95 -3.56 -10.46 11.41
CA ALA A 95 -3.30 -11.36 10.30
C ALA A 95 -3.91 -12.74 10.53
N ARG A 96 -4.22 -13.43 9.44
CA ARG A 96 -4.80 -14.77 9.47
C ARG A 96 -4.23 -15.62 8.36
N VAL A 97 -3.82 -16.83 8.72
CA VAL A 97 -3.47 -17.91 7.79
C VAL A 97 -4.52 -19.01 7.93
N SER A 98 -5.01 -19.50 6.80
CA SER A 98 -5.98 -20.60 6.73
C SER A 98 -5.69 -21.47 5.50
N GLY A 99 -6.06 -22.74 5.51
CA GLY A 99 -5.77 -23.61 4.38
C GLY A 99 -5.86 -25.09 4.69
N GLY A 100 -5.09 -25.90 3.96
CA GLY A 100 -4.96 -27.33 4.17
C GLY A 100 -3.63 -27.71 4.83
N PRO A 101 -3.56 -28.87 5.52
CA PRO A 101 -2.32 -29.38 6.07
C PRO A 101 -1.27 -29.65 4.97
N PRO A 102 0.03 -29.55 5.29
CA PRO A 102 1.08 -29.83 4.32
C PRO A 102 1.07 -31.31 3.91
N VAL A 103 1.27 -31.56 2.62
CA VAL A 103 1.42 -32.90 2.04
C VAL A 103 2.82 -33.02 1.43
N ALA A 104 3.58 -34.03 1.84
CA ALA A 104 5.03 -34.14 1.58
C ALA A 104 5.41 -34.10 0.08
N ASP A 105 4.63 -34.75 -0.77
CA ASP A 105 4.76 -34.74 -2.24
C ASP A 105 3.40 -34.41 -2.87
N GLY A 106 2.77 -33.36 -2.35
CA GLY A 106 1.43 -32.99 -2.76
C GLY A 106 1.21 -31.50 -2.79
N ILE A 107 -0.04 -31.16 -3.08
CA ILE A 107 -0.49 -29.79 -3.21
C ILE A 107 -0.99 -29.31 -1.86
N GLN A 108 -0.57 -28.11 -1.46
CA GLN A 108 -1.11 -27.40 -0.31
C GLN A 108 -1.64 -26.05 -0.75
N SER A 109 -2.85 -25.70 -0.30
CA SER A 109 -3.41 -24.37 -0.48
C SER A 109 -3.38 -23.63 0.85
N LEU A 110 -2.91 -22.38 0.83
CA LEU A 110 -2.94 -21.45 1.96
C LEU A 110 -3.56 -20.13 1.49
N THR A 111 -4.38 -19.55 2.34
CA THR A 111 -4.95 -18.21 2.19
C THR A 111 -4.50 -17.38 3.39
N ILE A 112 -3.94 -16.22 3.09
CA ILE A 112 -3.29 -15.33 4.02
C ILE A 112 -3.99 -13.97 3.88
N GLN A 113 -4.39 -13.41 5.01
CA GLN A 113 -5.04 -12.11 5.10
C GLN A 113 -4.28 -11.27 6.11
N ILE A 114 -3.91 -10.06 5.74
CA ILE A 114 -3.27 -9.07 6.61
C ILE A 114 -4.12 -7.81 6.54
N ALA A 115 -4.41 -7.20 7.69
CA ALA A 115 -5.05 -5.89 7.77
C ALA A 115 -4.26 -5.03 8.75
N THR A 116 -3.78 -3.89 8.28
CA THR A 116 -3.01 -2.92 9.04
C THR A 116 -3.72 -1.57 9.03
N ARG A 117 -3.59 -0.85 10.15
CA ARG A 117 -4.08 0.50 10.32
C ARG A 117 -3.04 1.33 11.04
N GLY A 118 -2.78 2.56 10.61
CA GLY A 118 -1.86 3.44 11.32
C GLY A 118 -2.14 4.90 11.11
N LYS A 119 -1.38 5.75 11.81
CA LYS A 119 -1.40 7.19 11.55
C LYS A 119 -0.44 7.50 10.42
N ASN A 120 -0.90 8.27 9.45
CA ASN A 120 0.01 8.81 8.44
C ASN A 120 1.11 9.68 9.08
N HIS A 121 0.79 10.41 10.17
CA HIS A 121 1.76 11.10 11.02
C HIS A 121 1.46 11.00 12.53
N ALA A 122 2.48 10.75 13.35
CA ALA A 122 2.35 10.64 14.80
C ALA A 122 2.37 12.01 15.53
N PHE A 123 1.38 12.88 15.35
CA PHE A 123 1.30 14.11 16.17
C PHE A 123 0.16 14.07 17.18
N PRO A 124 0.45 14.15 18.50
CA PRO A 124 -0.56 14.18 19.54
C PRO A 124 -1.53 15.36 19.39
N THR A 125 -2.79 15.12 19.71
CA THR A 125 -3.91 16.07 19.63
C THR A 125 -3.65 17.39 20.35
N GLU A 126 -2.96 17.36 21.49
CA GLU A 126 -2.59 18.53 22.30
C GLU A 126 -1.58 19.46 21.63
N TYR A 127 -0.71 18.92 20.78
CA TYR A 127 0.29 19.70 20.04
C TYR A 127 -0.34 20.48 18.87
N ILE A 128 -1.38 19.90 18.30
CA ILE A 128 -2.13 20.49 17.20
C ILE A 128 -2.98 21.69 17.66
N ALA A 129 -3.37 21.75 18.94
CA ALA A 129 -4.07 22.90 19.49
C ALA A 129 -3.24 24.21 19.45
N ASP A 130 -1.90 24.12 19.37
CA ASP A 130 -0.98 25.27 19.29
C ASP A 130 -0.90 25.88 17.88
N LEU A 131 -1.25 25.11 16.82
CA LEU A 131 -1.39 25.61 15.44
C LEU A 131 -2.46 26.70 15.30
N ARG A 132 -3.43 26.73 16.22
CA ARG A 132 -4.55 27.69 16.27
C ARG A 132 -4.09 29.14 16.44
N GLY A 133 -2.92 29.36 17.01
CA GLY A 133 -2.43 30.72 17.34
C GLY A 133 -1.71 31.45 16.21
N GLY A 134 -1.16 30.73 15.21
CA GLY A 134 -0.13 31.30 14.34
C GLY A 134 -0.23 31.06 12.82
N THR A 135 -1.03 30.10 12.33
CA THR A 135 -0.87 29.60 10.94
C THR A 135 -2.06 29.85 9.99
N GLY A 136 -3.17 30.42 10.46
CA GLY A 136 -4.29 30.77 9.58
C GLY A 136 -5.07 29.58 9.02
N VAL A 137 -5.06 28.43 9.72
CA VAL A 137 -5.84 27.22 9.37
C VAL A 137 -7.33 27.51 9.21
N ASP A 138 -7.87 28.50 9.93
CA ASP A 138 -9.24 29.00 9.75
C ASP A 138 -9.52 29.46 8.30
N ARG A 139 -8.52 29.99 7.58
CA ARG A 139 -8.69 30.40 6.17
C ARG A 139 -8.71 29.22 5.19
N LEU A 140 -8.04 28.11 5.51
CA LEU A 140 -8.11 26.90 4.71
C LEU A 140 -9.48 26.21 4.90
N TYR A 141 -10.01 26.26 6.13
CA TYR A 141 -11.36 25.81 6.46
C TYR A 141 -12.45 26.62 5.72
N ASP A 142 -12.31 27.95 5.68
CA ASP A 142 -13.22 28.84 4.93
C ASP A 142 -13.09 28.64 3.40
N TRP A 143 -11.90 28.29 2.90
CA TRP A 143 -11.65 28.04 1.48
C TRP A 143 -12.20 26.69 0.99
N LEU A 144 -12.27 25.68 1.87
CA LEU A 144 -12.79 24.34 1.59
C LEU A 144 -14.31 24.18 1.81
N GLY A 145 -15.06 25.28 1.92
CA GLY A 145 -16.52 25.25 1.78
C GLY A 145 -17.32 24.85 3.02
N GLY A 146 -16.71 24.73 4.20
CA GLY A 146 -17.42 24.64 5.48
C GLY A 146 -18.25 23.36 5.70
N GLU A 147 -18.06 22.32 4.89
CA GLU A 147 -18.65 21.01 5.18
C GLU A 147 -17.90 20.29 6.30
N SER A 148 -18.62 19.48 7.07
CA SER A 148 -18.08 18.76 8.24
C SER A 148 -17.18 17.62 7.80
N ILE A 149 -15.91 17.93 7.54
CA ILE A 149 -14.85 16.94 7.39
C ILE A 149 -14.69 16.22 8.74
N PRO A 150 -14.52 14.88 8.81
CA PRO A 150 -14.25 14.16 10.06
C PRO A 150 -12.88 14.57 10.60
N MET A 151 -12.87 15.69 11.30
CA MET A 151 -11.73 16.22 12.01
C MET A 151 -11.59 15.48 13.33
N ASN A 152 -10.35 15.32 13.79
CA ASN A 152 -10.15 15.08 15.21
C ASN A 152 -10.82 16.25 15.99
N PRO A 153 -11.84 15.97 16.83
CA PRO A 153 -12.73 16.98 17.39
C PRO A 153 -12.02 17.97 18.32
N GLU A 154 -10.85 17.59 18.83
CA GLU A 154 -10.05 18.41 19.73
C GLU A 154 -9.00 19.24 18.98
N SER A 155 -8.57 18.79 17.80
CA SER A 155 -7.40 19.33 17.09
C SER A 155 -7.80 20.23 15.91
N ARG A 156 -8.83 19.86 15.15
CA ARG A 156 -9.17 20.49 13.86
C ARG A 156 -8.01 20.52 12.84
N LEU A 157 -6.99 19.67 12.97
CA LEU A 157 -6.16 19.25 11.83
C LEU A 157 -6.59 17.85 11.37
N LEU A 158 -6.49 17.64 10.07
CA LEU A 158 -6.66 16.33 9.47
C LEU A 158 -5.32 15.58 9.54
N ILE A 159 -5.21 14.64 10.47
CA ILE A 159 -4.22 13.56 10.41
C ILE A 159 -5.03 12.29 10.23
N PRO A 160 -5.37 11.96 8.98
CA PRO A 160 -6.25 10.85 8.72
C PRO A 160 -5.48 9.54 8.90
N ASP A 161 -6.22 8.51 9.26
CA ASP A 161 -5.68 7.17 9.44
C ASP A 161 -5.48 6.54 8.07
N LEU A 162 -4.52 5.63 7.99
CA LEU A 162 -4.24 4.82 6.83
C LEU A 162 -4.68 3.39 7.12
N ASP A 163 -5.49 2.81 6.24
CA ASP A 163 -5.93 1.42 6.28
C ASP A 163 -5.44 0.65 5.03
N VAL A 164 -4.74 -0.45 5.25
CA VAL A 164 -4.27 -1.35 4.17
C VAL A 164 -4.64 -2.79 4.49
N GLN A 165 -5.05 -3.53 3.46
CA GLN A 165 -5.42 -4.93 3.53
C GLN A 165 -4.77 -5.71 2.38
N VAL A 166 -4.18 -6.84 2.72
CA VAL A 166 -3.52 -7.75 1.77
C VAL A 166 -4.19 -9.11 1.84
N GLY A 167 -4.58 -9.64 0.69
CA GLY A 167 -5.06 -11.00 0.52
C GLY A 167 -4.14 -11.78 -0.39
N ILE A 168 -3.51 -12.84 0.11
CA ILE A 168 -2.63 -13.73 -0.66
C ILE A 168 -3.18 -15.15 -0.64
N THR A 169 -3.21 -15.80 -1.80
CA THR A 169 -3.44 -17.25 -1.90
C THR A 169 -2.21 -17.91 -2.49
N LEU A 170 -1.69 -18.90 -1.78
CA LEU A 170 -0.58 -19.74 -2.19
C LEU A 170 -1.09 -21.14 -2.52
N LEU A 171 -0.76 -21.63 -3.71
CA LEU A 171 -0.92 -23.02 -4.10
C LEU A 171 0.47 -23.63 -4.32
N ILE A 172 0.94 -24.39 -3.33
CA ILE A 172 2.27 -24.99 -3.30
C ILE A 172 2.18 -26.41 -3.84
N ASP A 173 2.71 -26.66 -5.03
CA ASP A 173 2.83 -27.98 -5.65
C ASP A 173 4.27 -28.48 -5.50
N ARG A 174 4.51 -29.28 -4.46
CA ARG A 174 5.86 -29.81 -4.16
C ARG A 174 6.31 -30.86 -5.17
N HIS A 175 5.37 -31.56 -5.79
CA HIS A 175 5.66 -32.57 -6.81
C HIS A 175 6.22 -31.91 -8.07
N ARG A 176 5.55 -30.85 -8.54
CA ARG A 176 5.98 -30.09 -9.72
C ARG A 176 7.02 -29.01 -9.41
N LYS A 177 7.33 -28.79 -8.14
CA LYS A 177 8.25 -27.74 -7.69
C LYS A 177 7.83 -26.35 -8.17
N LYS A 178 6.54 -26.05 -8.00
CA LYS A 178 5.93 -24.76 -8.38
C LYS A 178 5.08 -24.21 -7.24
N MET A 179 5.03 -22.89 -7.14
CA MET A 179 4.09 -22.17 -6.30
C MET A 179 3.29 -21.19 -7.15
N SER A 180 1.96 -21.34 -7.17
CA SER A 180 1.09 -20.31 -7.74
C SER A 180 0.67 -19.33 -6.65
N ILE A 181 0.75 -18.05 -6.96
CA ILE A 181 0.50 -16.95 -6.04
C ILE A 181 -0.54 -16.04 -6.67
N THR A 182 -1.60 -15.75 -5.93
CA THR A 182 -2.50 -14.63 -6.21
C THR A 182 -2.42 -13.67 -5.05
N SER A 183 -2.24 -12.38 -5.33
CA SER A 183 -2.14 -11.33 -4.33
C SER A 183 -3.05 -10.17 -4.72
N ASN A 184 -3.83 -9.68 -3.76
CA ASN A 184 -4.64 -8.46 -3.90
C ASN A 184 -4.27 -7.52 -2.77
N LEU A 185 -4.04 -6.26 -3.11
CA LEU A 185 -3.82 -5.16 -2.21
C LEU A 185 -5.03 -4.23 -2.29
N THR A 186 -5.64 -3.96 -1.14
CA THR A 186 -6.79 -3.06 -1.01
C THR A 186 -6.55 -2.09 0.13
N GLY A 187 -7.08 -0.88 0.06
CA GLY A 187 -6.92 0.09 1.12
C GLY A 187 -7.27 1.49 0.68
N ASP A 188 -6.80 2.46 1.45
CA ASP A 188 -6.84 3.85 1.07
C ASP A 188 -5.91 4.09 -0.13
N GLY A 189 -6.30 5.02 -1.02
CA GLY A 189 -5.55 5.32 -2.24
C GLY A 189 -4.23 6.09 -2.01
N PHE A 190 -3.89 6.39 -0.75
CA PHE A 190 -2.73 7.20 -0.40
C PHE A 190 -2.15 6.69 0.92
N PRO A 191 -0.82 6.65 1.14
CA PRO A 191 0.24 7.00 0.20
C PRO A 191 0.57 5.79 -0.71
N ASN A 192 1.78 5.70 -1.26
CA ASN A 192 2.18 4.53 -2.05
C ASN A 192 2.24 3.29 -1.16
N SER A 193 2.02 2.12 -1.74
CA SER A 193 2.00 0.87 -0.99
C SER A 193 2.71 -0.25 -1.76
N GLU A 194 3.32 -1.20 -1.05
CA GLU A 194 4.02 -2.33 -1.66
C GLU A 194 3.89 -3.59 -0.79
N VAL A 195 3.85 -4.75 -1.46
CA VAL A 195 3.72 -6.06 -0.84
C VAL A 195 4.73 -7.00 -1.46
N PHE A 196 5.45 -7.74 -0.63
CA PHE A 196 6.41 -8.72 -1.08
C PHE A 196 6.55 -9.89 -0.11
N ILE A 197 7.15 -10.96 -0.61
CA ILE A 197 7.38 -12.19 0.13
C ILE A 197 8.84 -12.58 0.05
N HIS A 198 9.42 -12.96 1.18
CA HIS A 198 10.73 -13.60 1.26
C HIS A 198 10.55 -15.08 1.60
N ASP A 199 11.39 -15.94 1.03
CA ASP A 199 11.55 -17.32 1.48
C ASP A 199 12.55 -17.40 2.65
N ASN A 200 12.69 -18.60 3.22
CA ASN A 200 13.59 -18.87 4.33
C ASN A 200 15.09 -18.82 3.97
N ALA A 201 15.44 -18.84 2.68
CA ALA A 201 16.80 -18.69 2.18
C ALA A 201 17.14 -17.22 1.85
N GLY A 202 16.19 -16.29 2.02
CA GLY A 202 16.35 -14.87 1.70
C GLY A 202 16.07 -14.51 0.24
N GLY A 203 15.55 -15.45 -0.55
CA GLY A 203 15.01 -15.17 -1.88
C GLY A 203 13.80 -14.25 -1.76
N LYS A 204 13.71 -13.24 -2.64
CA LYS A 204 12.70 -12.18 -2.54
C LYS A 204 11.85 -12.10 -3.79
N LEU A 205 10.56 -11.89 -3.60
CA LEU A 205 9.59 -11.77 -4.69
C LEU A 205 8.63 -10.62 -4.40
N MET A 206 8.61 -9.62 -5.28
CA MET A 206 7.59 -8.58 -5.27
C MET A 206 6.23 -9.16 -5.68
N LEU A 207 5.19 -8.77 -4.96
CA LEU A 207 3.82 -9.16 -5.27
C LEU A 207 3.03 -7.97 -5.78
N ASN A 208 3.02 -6.85 -5.07
CA ASN A 208 2.27 -5.67 -5.48
C ASN A 208 3.09 -4.40 -5.24
N THR A 209 2.89 -3.41 -6.10
CA THR A 209 3.32 -2.02 -5.90
C THR A 209 2.17 -1.14 -6.37
N HIS A 210 1.73 -0.23 -5.51
CA HIS A 210 0.69 0.74 -5.78
C HIS A 210 1.27 2.14 -5.66
N HIS A 211 1.10 2.92 -6.72
CA HIS A 211 1.34 4.34 -6.70
C HIS A 211 0.09 5.07 -6.24
N ARG A 212 0.24 6.01 -5.30
CA ARG A 212 -0.87 6.75 -4.72
C ARG A 212 -1.73 7.43 -5.78
N ILE A 213 -2.99 7.60 -5.44
CA ILE A 213 -4.01 8.31 -6.21
C ILE A 213 -4.51 9.48 -5.37
N GLY A 214 -4.64 10.68 -5.91
CA GLY A 214 -5.11 11.84 -5.16
C GLY A 214 -4.20 12.23 -3.98
N SER A 215 -4.77 12.96 -3.02
CA SER A 215 -4.03 13.53 -1.87
C SER A 215 -4.41 12.89 -0.54
N ALA A 216 -3.54 13.07 0.46
CA ALA A 216 -3.80 12.67 1.84
C ALA A 216 -5.17 13.13 2.37
N ALA A 217 -5.61 14.34 2.01
CA ALA A 217 -6.90 14.89 2.44
C ALA A 217 -8.11 14.29 1.69
N GLY A 218 -7.91 13.74 0.49
CA GLY A 218 -8.98 13.17 -0.32
C GLY A 218 -9.13 11.65 -0.16
N GLN A 219 -8.03 10.92 0.06
CA GLN A 219 -8.05 9.45 0.02
C GLN A 219 -7.98 8.75 1.37
N LEU A 220 -7.51 9.42 2.42
CA LEU A 220 -7.45 8.84 3.77
C LEU A 220 -8.73 9.14 4.57
N ILE A 221 -9.63 9.99 4.05
CA ILE A 221 -10.89 10.34 4.70
C ILE A 221 -11.97 9.39 4.24
N GLY A 222 -12.62 8.67 5.16
CA GLY A 222 -13.81 7.86 4.84
C GLY A 222 -13.57 6.35 4.76
N ASN A 223 -12.34 5.89 5.06
CA ASN A 223 -11.93 4.48 5.05
C ASN A 223 -12.23 3.83 3.69
N HIS A 224 -11.58 4.34 2.66
CA HIS A 224 -11.81 3.83 1.33
C HIS A 224 -11.21 2.42 1.20
N ARG A 225 -11.92 1.52 0.52
CA ARG A 225 -11.48 0.14 0.28
C ARG A 225 -11.28 -0.09 -1.21
N HIS A 226 -10.43 0.73 -1.81
CA HIS A 226 -10.09 0.61 -3.22
C HIS A 226 -9.29 -0.68 -3.43
N LEU A 227 -9.48 -1.32 -4.58
CA LEU A 227 -8.52 -2.30 -5.05
C LEU A 227 -7.35 -1.51 -5.62
N LEU A 228 -6.19 -1.60 -4.97
CA LEU A 228 -5.01 -0.78 -5.25
C LEU A 228 -4.06 -1.49 -6.22
N ALA A 229 -3.84 -2.78 -6.02
CA ALA A 229 -3.02 -3.59 -6.93
C ALA A 229 -3.41 -5.06 -6.86
N ALA A 230 -3.14 -5.79 -7.95
CA ALA A 230 -3.36 -7.23 -8.02
C ALA A 230 -2.33 -7.94 -8.89
N THR A 231 -1.87 -9.10 -8.41
CA THR A 231 -0.88 -9.93 -9.09
C THR A 231 -1.29 -11.39 -9.09
N GLN A 232 -1.01 -12.06 -10.20
CA GLN A 232 -1.15 -13.50 -10.34
C GLN A 232 0.05 -14.06 -11.11
N LEU A 233 0.78 -14.99 -10.48
CA LEU A 233 1.95 -15.62 -11.06
C LEU A 233 2.14 -17.06 -10.56
N THR A 234 3.03 -17.79 -11.21
CA THR A 234 3.58 -19.07 -10.75
C THR A 234 5.10 -18.99 -10.78
N ILE A 235 5.74 -19.28 -9.65
CA ILE A 235 7.20 -19.30 -9.50
C ILE A 235 7.69 -20.72 -9.26
N ASP A 236 8.90 -21.02 -9.72
CA ASP A 236 9.60 -22.26 -9.42
C ASP A 236 10.03 -22.28 -7.96
N ILE A 237 10.06 -23.44 -7.33
CA ILE A 237 10.57 -23.60 -5.96
C ILE A 237 11.53 -24.78 -5.88
N ASP A 238 12.42 -24.80 -4.88
CA ASP A 238 13.25 -25.97 -4.58
C ASP A 238 12.55 -26.97 -3.65
N ASP A 239 13.26 -28.02 -3.24
CA ASP A 239 12.72 -29.06 -2.34
C ASP A 239 12.46 -28.54 -0.90
N ALA A 240 13.09 -27.43 -0.52
CA ALA A 240 12.83 -26.72 0.73
C ALA A 240 11.71 -25.68 0.60
N GLY A 241 11.26 -25.39 -0.62
CA GLY A 241 10.26 -24.38 -0.94
C GLY A 241 10.82 -22.98 -1.16
N ASN A 242 12.14 -22.83 -1.29
CA ASN A 242 12.74 -21.53 -1.62
C ASN A 242 12.51 -21.20 -3.09
N PHE A 243 12.43 -19.91 -3.42
CA PHE A 243 12.15 -19.43 -4.76
C PHE A 243 13.29 -19.79 -5.74
N GLY A 244 12.90 -20.33 -6.89
CA GLY A 244 13.75 -20.50 -8.06
C GLY A 244 13.81 -19.23 -8.90
N ASP A 245 14.66 -19.25 -9.93
CA ASP A 245 14.87 -18.08 -10.79
C ASP A 245 13.76 -17.89 -11.83
N SER A 246 13.02 -18.92 -12.20
CA SER A 246 12.00 -18.83 -13.25
C SER A 246 10.61 -18.60 -12.66
N LEU A 247 9.88 -17.64 -13.23
CA LEU A 247 8.46 -17.45 -12.94
C LEU A 247 7.68 -17.12 -14.20
N THR A 248 6.37 -17.28 -14.11
CA THR A 248 5.41 -17.01 -15.16
C THR A 248 4.27 -16.20 -14.59
N ALA A 249 4.07 -14.99 -15.09
CA ALA A 249 3.02 -14.10 -14.63
C ALA A 249 1.86 -14.09 -15.62
N VAL A 250 0.65 -13.96 -15.06
CA VAL A 250 -0.61 -13.83 -15.79
C VAL A 250 -1.18 -12.43 -15.61
N ARG A 251 -0.94 -11.82 -14.44
CA ARG A 251 -1.45 -10.50 -14.10
C ARG A 251 -0.48 -9.76 -13.19
N CYS A 252 -0.29 -8.47 -13.45
CA CYS A 252 0.35 -7.53 -12.53
C CYS A 252 -0.20 -6.13 -12.81
N VAL A 253 -1.15 -5.67 -12.01
CA VAL A 253 -1.87 -4.42 -12.25
C VAL A 253 -1.76 -3.52 -11.03
N ASP A 254 -1.44 -2.27 -11.29
CA ASP A 254 -1.58 -1.16 -10.35
C ASP A 254 -2.80 -0.32 -10.79
N PHE A 255 -3.82 -0.28 -9.94
CA PHE A 255 -5.08 0.41 -10.21
C PHE A 255 -4.94 1.89 -9.86
N MET A 256 -4.27 2.61 -10.76
CA MET A 256 -4.29 4.06 -10.83
C MET A 256 -5.48 4.53 -11.69
N PRO A 257 -5.82 5.83 -11.73
CA PRO A 257 -6.93 6.34 -12.53
C PRO A 257 -6.73 6.13 -14.03
N TRP A 258 -5.48 5.87 -14.43
CA TRP A 258 -5.12 5.19 -15.67
C TRP A 258 -4.47 3.86 -15.26
N ASP A 259 -5.26 2.77 -15.27
CA ASP A 259 -4.79 1.44 -14.89
C ASP A 259 -3.43 1.15 -15.54
N THR A 260 -2.39 0.95 -14.72
CA THR A 260 -1.08 0.58 -15.23
C THR A 260 -0.97 -0.93 -15.13
N ASP A 261 -1.13 -1.61 -16.27
CA ASP A 261 -0.75 -3.01 -16.40
C ASP A 261 0.77 -3.09 -16.54
N LEU A 262 1.44 -3.51 -15.47
CA LEU A 262 2.89 -3.62 -15.42
C LEU A 262 3.42 -4.68 -16.39
N LEU A 263 2.56 -5.60 -16.87
CA LEU A 263 2.97 -6.57 -17.87
C LEU A 263 3.02 -5.98 -19.28
N GLU A 264 2.24 -4.92 -19.55
CA GLU A 264 2.02 -4.32 -20.87
C GLU A 264 1.72 -5.33 -22.02
N ILE A 265 1.37 -6.57 -21.69
CA ILE A 265 1.30 -7.71 -22.60
C ILE A 265 0.07 -8.55 -22.26
N ALA A 266 -0.76 -8.84 -23.26
CA ALA A 266 -1.87 -9.77 -23.10
C ALA A 266 -1.38 -11.22 -22.93
N GLY A 267 -1.81 -11.88 -21.85
CA GLY A 267 -1.62 -13.31 -21.65
C GLY A 267 -0.55 -13.65 -20.62
N THR A 268 0.15 -14.76 -20.85
CA THR A 268 1.09 -15.35 -19.89
C THR A 268 2.53 -15.09 -20.32
N THR A 269 3.32 -14.45 -19.46
CA THR A 269 4.70 -14.04 -19.77
C THR A 269 5.68 -14.63 -18.76
N SER A 270 6.80 -15.16 -19.24
CA SER A 270 7.86 -15.71 -18.38
C SER A 270 8.92 -14.65 -18.05
N PHE A 271 9.36 -14.63 -16.80
CA PHE A 271 10.37 -13.73 -16.27
C PHE A 271 11.43 -14.52 -15.50
N SER A 272 12.64 -13.98 -15.42
CA SER A 272 13.52 -14.31 -14.30
C SER A 272 13.04 -13.57 -13.05
N LEU A 273 13.35 -14.09 -11.87
CA LEU A 273 12.99 -13.46 -10.59
C LEU A 273 13.56 -12.05 -10.49
N ALA A 274 14.80 -11.86 -10.95
CA ALA A 274 15.44 -10.54 -10.98
C ALA A 274 14.71 -9.56 -11.91
N ASN A 275 14.32 -9.99 -13.12
CA ASN A 275 13.62 -9.11 -14.05
C ASN A 275 12.23 -8.75 -13.53
N TRP A 276 11.52 -9.72 -12.95
CA TRP A 276 10.22 -9.49 -12.31
C TRP A 276 10.31 -8.46 -11.20
N ASN A 277 11.23 -8.64 -10.25
CA ASN A 277 11.43 -7.67 -9.16
C ASN A 277 11.84 -6.29 -9.71
N GLY A 278 12.64 -6.27 -10.79
CA GLY A 278 13.01 -5.05 -11.50
C GLY A 278 11.81 -4.27 -12.05
N LEU A 279 10.76 -4.94 -12.53
CA LEU A 279 9.54 -4.28 -13.01
C LEU A 279 8.83 -3.47 -11.92
N HIS A 280 8.95 -3.90 -10.66
CA HIS A 280 8.35 -3.21 -9.52
C HIS A 280 9.26 -2.09 -8.99
N ILE A 281 10.54 -2.40 -8.76
CA ILE A 281 11.49 -1.52 -8.09
C ILE A 281 11.93 -0.36 -9.00
N ALA A 282 12.00 -0.59 -10.31
CA ALA A 282 12.40 0.44 -11.26
C ALA A 282 11.28 1.44 -11.57
N ARG A 283 10.07 1.24 -11.03
CA ARG A 283 8.97 2.20 -11.18
C ARG A 283 9.32 3.45 -10.39
N ASP A 284 9.21 4.58 -11.06
CA ASP A 284 9.24 5.85 -10.37
C ASP A 284 8.00 5.93 -9.47
N PRO A 285 8.17 6.00 -8.14
CA PRO A 285 7.05 6.16 -7.23
C PRO A 285 6.60 7.63 -7.13
N THR A 286 7.29 8.55 -7.80
CA THR A 286 6.97 9.98 -7.88
C THR A 286 6.43 10.31 -9.27
N GLU A 287 5.46 11.21 -9.35
CA GLU A 287 5.12 11.86 -10.62
C GLU A 287 5.29 13.38 -10.49
N GLU A 288 6.41 13.90 -11.02
CA GLU A 288 6.65 15.34 -11.06
C GLU A 288 5.63 16.04 -11.96
N GLY A 289 4.72 16.79 -11.36
CA GLY A 289 3.76 17.60 -12.08
C GLY A 289 4.36 18.85 -12.72
N ILE A 290 3.59 19.46 -13.64
CA ILE A 290 4.01 20.70 -14.30
C ILE A 290 4.15 21.81 -13.24
N PHE A 291 5.36 22.41 -13.16
CA PHE A 291 5.77 23.45 -12.21
C PHE A 291 6.12 22.99 -10.78
N GLY A 292 6.39 21.71 -10.54
CA GLY A 292 6.79 21.22 -9.21
C GLY A 292 5.66 21.24 -8.18
N LEU A 293 4.42 21.33 -8.67
CA LEU A 293 3.23 20.94 -7.92
C LEU A 293 3.04 19.45 -8.21
N ASP A 294 3.01 18.64 -7.16
CA ASP A 294 2.72 17.22 -7.24
C ASP A 294 1.37 17.04 -7.96
N THR A 295 1.37 16.49 -9.18
CA THR A 295 0.14 16.27 -9.95
C THR A 295 -0.62 15.04 -9.47
N ASP A 296 -0.01 14.24 -8.59
CA ASP A 296 -0.61 13.02 -8.03
C ASP A 296 -1.76 13.35 -7.08
N ASP A 297 -1.63 14.46 -6.36
CA ASP A 297 -2.68 15.06 -5.52
C ASP A 297 -3.95 15.42 -6.31
N ALA A 298 -3.84 15.52 -7.65
CA ALA A 298 -4.91 15.90 -8.57
C ALA A 298 -5.42 14.74 -9.45
N LEU A 299 -4.92 13.51 -9.25
CA LEU A 299 -5.37 12.34 -9.98
C LEU A 299 -6.83 11.98 -9.57
N PRO A 300 -7.76 11.88 -10.52
CA PRO A 300 -9.17 11.65 -10.22
C PRO A 300 -9.40 10.26 -9.64
N ILE A 301 -10.31 10.12 -8.69
CA ILE A 301 -10.72 8.83 -8.12
C ILE A 301 -11.22 7.93 -9.27
N PRO A 302 -10.92 6.61 -9.31
CA PRO A 302 -11.38 5.74 -10.37
C PRO A 302 -12.91 5.76 -10.51
N GLY A 303 -13.42 6.33 -11.61
CA GLY A 303 -14.78 6.12 -12.11
C GLY A 303 -15.49 7.37 -12.65
N ALA A 304 -15.66 7.44 -13.97
CA ALA A 304 -16.83 8.00 -14.66
C ALA A 304 -16.60 7.99 -16.19
N ASP A 305 -17.25 7.05 -16.88
CA ASP A 305 -17.33 6.95 -18.35
C ASP A 305 -15.98 6.66 -19.05
N HIS A 306 -15.62 5.37 -19.18
CA HIS A 306 -14.54 4.86 -20.05
C HIS A 306 -14.86 4.98 -21.55
N ARG A 307 -15.57 6.04 -21.95
CA ARG A 307 -15.58 6.49 -23.33
C ARG A 307 -14.57 7.62 -23.40
N TRP A 308 -13.47 7.35 -24.11
CA TRP A 308 -12.36 8.24 -24.47
C TRP A 308 -11.10 8.15 -23.59
N PRO A 309 -9.90 7.97 -24.19
CA PRO A 309 -8.66 8.29 -23.52
C PRO A 309 -8.65 9.81 -23.30
N ARG A 310 -8.82 10.25 -22.06
CA ARG A 310 -8.71 11.68 -21.73
C ARG A 310 -7.22 12.02 -21.81
N ASP A 311 -6.87 12.85 -22.78
CA ASP A 311 -5.58 13.48 -22.87
C ASP A 311 -5.32 14.28 -21.58
N ARG A 312 -4.04 14.38 -21.19
CA ARG A 312 -3.47 14.92 -19.94
C ARG A 312 -3.87 16.37 -19.56
N ARG A 313 -4.91 16.96 -20.16
CA ARG A 313 -5.23 18.40 -20.12
C ARG A 313 -6.51 18.77 -19.36
N ASP A 314 -7.41 17.82 -19.09
CA ASP A 314 -8.76 18.12 -18.57
C ASP A 314 -9.05 17.57 -17.15
N ALA A 315 -8.06 17.56 -16.26
CA ALA A 315 -8.29 17.32 -14.83
C ALA A 315 -8.84 18.59 -14.15
N GLY A 316 -10.16 18.80 -14.22
CA GLY A 316 -10.84 19.89 -13.54
C GLY A 316 -11.16 19.57 -12.06
N LEU A 317 -11.07 20.58 -11.20
CA LEU A 317 -11.40 20.59 -9.75
C LEU A 317 -12.75 19.94 -9.34
N ARG A 318 -13.66 19.71 -10.29
CA ARG A 318 -14.99 19.14 -10.01
C ARG A 318 -14.99 17.61 -9.83
N ASN A 319 -13.96 16.92 -10.29
CA ASN A 319 -13.88 15.45 -10.23
C ASN A 319 -13.21 14.92 -8.94
N LEU A 320 -12.91 15.80 -7.98
CA LEU A 320 -12.24 15.45 -6.73
C LEU A 320 -13.14 14.74 -5.72
N PHE A 321 -14.47 14.77 -5.91
CA PHE A 321 -15.46 14.48 -4.86
C PHE A 321 -16.64 13.58 -5.28
N ASP A 322 -16.68 13.10 -6.54
CA ASP A 322 -17.74 12.20 -6.98
C ASP A 322 -17.35 10.73 -6.73
N GLU A 323 -18.16 9.98 -5.97
CA GLU A 323 -17.96 8.55 -5.73
C GLU A 323 -18.51 7.69 -6.90
N PRO A 324 -17.80 6.64 -7.34
CA PRO A 324 -18.29 5.71 -8.36
C PRO A 324 -19.39 4.77 -7.81
N ALA A 325 -20.44 4.52 -8.60
CA ALA A 325 -21.46 3.53 -8.28
C ALA A 325 -21.04 2.12 -8.75
N LEU A 326 -21.61 1.07 -8.14
CA LEU A 326 -21.31 -0.33 -8.49
C LEU A 326 -21.61 -0.68 -9.97
N SER A 327 -22.47 0.10 -10.63
CA SER A 327 -22.80 0.00 -12.06
C SER A 327 -21.71 0.55 -12.98
N ASP A 328 -20.73 1.25 -12.43
CA ASP A 328 -19.71 2.00 -13.18
C ASP A 328 -18.40 1.20 -13.30
N LEU A 329 -18.35 0.02 -12.65
CA LEU A 329 -17.29 -0.95 -12.83
C LEU A 329 -17.44 -1.63 -14.19
N PRO A 330 -16.39 -1.71 -15.01
CA PRO A 330 -16.46 -2.39 -16.28
C PRO A 330 -16.82 -3.88 -16.09
N HIS A 331 -17.69 -4.38 -16.96
CA HIS A 331 -18.16 -5.77 -16.95
C HIS A 331 -17.05 -6.72 -17.41
N TRP A 332 -16.12 -7.12 -16.54
CA TRP A 332 -15.09 -8.11 -16.85
C TRP A 332 -15.49 -9.50 -16.36
N ASN A 333 -16.56 -10.03 -16.96
CA ASN A 333 -16.82 -11.47 -17.01
C ASN A 333 -16.70 -11.89 -18.46
N HIS A 334 -15.52 -12.27 -18.92
CA HIS A 334 -15.29 -13.25 -20.00
C HIS A 334 -13.88 -13.84 -19.93
#